data_AF-A0A3M2WUS9-F1
#
_entry.id   AF-A0A3M2WUS9-F1
#
_cell.length_a   1.000
_cell.length_b   1.000
_cell.length_c   1.000
_cell.angle_alpha   90.00
_cell.angle_beta   90.00
_cell.angle_gamma   90.00
#
_symmetry.space_group_name_H-M   'P 1'
#
loop_
_entity.id
_entity.type
_entity.pdbx_description
1 polymer ?
#
loop_
_entity_poly.entity_id
_entity_poly.type
_entity_poly.pdbx_seq_one_letter_code
_entity_poly.pdbx_strand_id
1 'polypeptide(L)'
;MGRIHPSSYEVLKMFRCFAGPSGTSSTNNYRSLSDAHDSRLEALPAGRRNGQVIQVSTTTFDRMVLAHKILLRTAHETFPDGPGNQEANVWMSGGRSWMRKEMCRTRVDEHASQDQQIKGIKETGGGNCGEYATTVFAELQRTQRNTPVLKVLESYAHSLVIVGDWRDHNTGDHAIVVDPWQGLKKVHTYGERSVTATPLVTATALEGAPERSGKLKAAFALKPAAREEVDAVIRAKTGSSSSGPWFARSVIRENKAVMFDQVAGTQNLHTVYRDPSGRESAFNSLPSSYLESYLDARDAIVKNYA
;
A
#
# COMPACT_ATOMS: atom_id res chain seq x y z
N MET A 1 -19.05 36.82 47.48
CA MET A 1 -18.60 35.50 48.00
C MET A 1 -19.57 34.46 47.46
N GLY A 2 -19.26 33.44 46.69
CA GLY A 2 -18.05 32.95 46.02
C GLY A 2 -18.55 31.83 45.08
N ARG A 3 -18.08 31.83 43.84
CA ARG A 3 -18.27 30.74 42.86
C ARG A 3 -17.58 29.47 43.37
N ILE A 4 -18.00 28.30 42.89
CA ILE A 4 -17.13 27.22 42.35
C ILE A 4 -18.01 26.16 41.65
N HIS A 5 -17.64 25.84 40.40
CA HIS A 5 -18.06 24.69 39.58
C HIS A 5 -17.40 23.40 40.07
N PRO A 6 -17.93 22.22 39.68
CA PRO A 6 -17.10 21.29 38.89
C PRO A 6 -17.91 20.71 37.72
N SER A 7 -17.43 20.78 36.47
CA SER A 7 -16.30 20.07 35.85
C SER A 7 -16.77 18.79 35.16
N SER A 8 -16.94 18.94 33.86
CA SER A 8 -17.29 17.98 32.83
C SER A 8 -16.11 17.07 32.52
N TYR A 9 -16.12 15.79 32.87
CA TYR A 9 -15.27 14.75 32.27
C TYR A 9 -15.88 13.36 32.51
N GLU A 10 -16.49 12.79 31.49
CA GLU A 10 -16.45 11.37 31.12
C GLU A 10 -17.49 11.12 30.03
N VAL A 11 -17.11 11.37 28.77
CA VAL A 11 -17.83 10.85 27.61
C VAL A 11 -16.79 10.30 26.63
N LEU A 12 -17.08 9.11 26.10
CA LEU A 12 -16.46 8.43 24.95
C LEU A 12 -15.14 7.68 25.18
N LYS A 13 -15.27 6.43 25.63
CA LYS A 13 -14.51 5.30 25.06
C LYS A 13 -15.44 4.11 24.85
N MET A 14 -16.00 3.98 23.63
CA MET A 14 -16.48 2.71 23.11
C MET A 14 -16.75 2.84 21.60
N PHE A 15 -15.72 2.66 20.77
CA PHE A 15 -15.92 2.28 19.38
C PHE A 15 -16.06 0.76 19.34
N ARG A 16 -17.31 0.28 19.24
CA ARG A 16 -17.61 -1.12 18.92
C ARG A 16 -17.47 -1.31 17.41
N CYS A 17 -16.54 -2.18 17.02
CA CYS A 17 -16.46 -2.75 15.68
C CYS A 17 -17.76 -3.52 15.37
N PHE A 18 -18.42 -3.21 14.26
CA PHE A 18 -19.52 -4.03 13.75
C PHE A 18 -18.95 -5.30 13.11
N ALA A 19 -19.23 -6.44 13.73
CA ALA A 19 -19.01 -7.77 13.16
C ALA A 19 -20.31 -8.28 12.52
N GLY A 20 -20.24 -8.65 11.23
CA GLY A 20 -21.22 -9.51 10.54
C GLY A 20 -20.61 -10.89 10.29
N PRO A 21 -21.42 -11.94 10.03
CA PRO A 21 -21.12 -13.29 10.49
C PRO A 21 -20.14 -14.09 9.60
N SER A 22 -19.28 -14.81 10.32
CA SER A 22 -18.75 -16.16 10.08
C SER A 22 -18.37 -16.58 8.66
N GLY A 23 -17.14 -16.24 8.28
CA GLY A 23 -16.28 -17.09 7.46
C GLY A 23 -14.88 -17.04 8.07
N THR A 24 -14.19 -18.17 8.19
CA THR A 24 -12.81 -18.27 8.69
C THR A 24 -11.87 -17.49 7.77
N SER A 25 -11.73 -16.20 8.05
CA SER A 25 -10.74 -15.30 7.49
C SER A 25 -9.81 -14.97 8.63
N SER A 26 -8.52 -15.22 8.48
CA SER A 26 -7.51 -14.59 9.33
C SER A 26 -7.68 -13.08 9.18
N THR A 27 -8.47 -12.46 10.07
CA THR A 27 -8.61 -11.02 10.12
C THR A 27 -7.24 -10.48 10.47
N ASN A 28 -6.50 -10.00 9.47
CA ASN A 28 -5.27 -9.27 9.72
C ASN A 28 -5.64 -8.12 10.65
N ASN A 29 -5.23 -8.21 11.91
CA ASN A 29 -5.41 -7.13 12.86
C ASN A 29 -4.46 -6.01 12.42
N TYR A 30 -5.03 -5.04 11.69
CA TYR A 30 -4.30 -3.85 11.27
C TYR A 30 -4.14 -2.92 12.48
N ARG A 31 -2.91 -2.44 12.70
CA ARG A 31 -2.59 -1.45 13.73
C ARG A 31 -2.07 -0.19 13.07
N SER A 32 -2.34 0.96 13.67
CA SER A 32 -1.78 2.23 13.24
C SER A 32 -0.27 2.22 13.46
N LEU A 33 0.50 2.62 12.45
CA LEU A 33 1.94 2.84 12.63
C LEU A 33 2.22 3.96 13.64
N SER A 34 1.27 4.88 13.82
CA SER A 34 1.39 5.95 14.82
C SER A 34 1.43 5.43 16.26
N ASP A 35 0.85 4.25 16.53
CA ASP A 35 0.84 3.62 17.86
C ASP A 35 2.14 2.84 18.15
N ALA A 36 3.03 2.67 17.16
CA ALA A 36 4.23 1.88 17.28
C ALA A 36 5.43 2.72 17.76
N HIS A 37 6.03 2.35 18.89
CA HIS A 37 7.23 2.99 19.40
C HIS A 37 8.45 2.08 19.19
N ASP A 38 9.16 2.29 18.07
CA ASP A 38 10.40 1.58 17.72
C ASP A 38 11.43 2.61 17.23
N SER A 39 12.61 2.64 17.85
CA SER A 39 13.65 3.62 17.53
C SER A 39 14.21 3.46 16.10
N ARG A 40 14.15 2.25 15.53
CA ARG A 40 14.56 1.99 14.14
C ARG A 40 13.59 2.63 13.15
N LEU A 41 12.29 2.65 13.46
CA LEU A 41 11.29 3.38 12.68
C LEU A 41 11.55 4.89 12.76
N GLU A 42 11.79 5.42 13.95
CA GLU A 42 12.01 6.86 14.17
C GLU A 42 13.32 7.36 13.53
N ALA A 43 14.31 6.47 13.36
CA ALA A 43 15.54 6.76 12.65
C ALA A 43 15.33 6.92 11.14
N LEU A 44 14.22 6.45 10.57
CA LEU A 44 13.94 6.57 9.13
C LEU A 44 13.55 8.01 8.77
N PRO A 45 13.95 8.53 7.59
CA PRO A 45 13.63 9.89 7.18
C PRO A 45 12.15 10.26 7.31
N ALA A 46 11.25 9.37 6.86
CA ALA A 46 9.80 9.57 6.94
C ALA A 46 9.17 9.07 8.26
N GLY A 47 9.93 8.43 9.14
CA GLY A 47 9.43 7.86 10.41
C GLY A 47 9.51 8.83 11.59
N ARG A 48 10.11 10.02 11.41
CA ARG A 48 10.19 11.02 12.47
C ARG A 48 8.81 11.63 12.75
N ARG A 49 8.37 11.53 14.00
CA ARG A 49 7.17 12.21 14.48
C ARG A 49 7.43 13.71 14.59
N ASN A 50 6.59 14.52 13.95
CA ASN A 50 6.68 15.98 14.00
C ASN A 50 5.38 16.67 14.50
N GLY A 51 4.35 15.88 14.84
CA GLY A 51 3.06 16.40 15.30
C GLY A 51 2.23 17.15 14.24
N GLN A 52 2.59 17.02 12.96
CA GLN A 52 1.92 17.74 11.88
C GLN A 52 0.48 17.25 11.69
N VAL A 53 -0.44 18.21 11.57
CA VAL A 53 -1.85 17.99 11.26
C VAL A 53 -2.22 18.78 10.02
N ILE A 54 -2.78 18.10 9.00
CA ILE A 54 -3.31 18.72 7.78
C ILE A 54 -4.83 18.74 7.87
N GLN A 55 -5.40 19.95 7.75
CA GLN A 55 -6.85 20.11 7.69
C GLN A 55 -7.34 19.74 6.29
N VAL A 56 -8.33 18.85 6.21
CA VAL A 56 -8.93 18.41 4.96
C VAL A 56 -10.45 18.57 5.03
N SER A 57 -11.12 18.66 3.88
CA SER A 57 -12.58 18.64 3.85
C SER A 57 -13.12 17.28 4.30
N THR A 58 -14.38 17.23 4.77
CA THR A 58 -15.08 15.96 5.08
C THR A 58 -15.05 15.02 3.88
N THR A 59 -15.26 15.55 2.67
CA THR A 59 -15.23 14.79 1.42
C THR A 59 -13.84 14.21 1.14
N THR A 60 -12.78 14.99 1.35
CA THR A 60 -11.40 14.50 1.20
C THR A 60 -11.11 13.41 2.22
N PHE A 61 -11.49 13.60 3.49
CA PHE A 61 -11.30 12.61 4.55
C PHE A 61 -12.00 11.28 4.22
N ASP A 62 -13.26 11.31 3.77
CA ASP A 62 -14.00 10.11 3.38
C ASP A 62 -13.36 9.37 2.18
N ARG A 63 -12.81 10.13 1.22
CA ARG A 63 -12.03 9.55 0.12
C ARG A 63 -10.73 8.92 0.61
N MET A 64 -10.05 9.53 1.57
CA MET A 64 -8.84 8.94 2.19
C MET A 64 -9.18 7.66 2.95
N VAL A 65 -10.33 7.59 3.62
CA VAL A 65 -10.83 6.34 4.25
C VAL A 65 -11.01 5.24 3.21
N LEU A 66 -11.65 5.54 2.07
CA LEU A 66 -11.81 4.58 0.97
C LEU A 66 -10.47 4.14 0.40
N ALA A 67 -9.61 5.11 0.07
CA ALA A 67 -8.27 4.87 -0.47
C ALA A 67 -7.43 4.00 0.48
N HIS A 68 -7.52 4.23 1.79
CA HIS A 68 -6.80 3.45 2.79
C HIS A 68 -7.26 2.00 2.81
N LYS A 69 -8.57 1.74 2.73
CA LYS A 69 -9.11 0.37 2.63
C LYS A 69 -8.59 -0.34 1.38
N ILE A 70 -8.54 0.35 0.23
CA ILE A 70 -8.02 -0.20 -1.03
C ILE A 70 -6.51 -0.44 -0.93
N LEU A 71 -5.77 0.48 -0.30
CA LEU A 71 -4.35 0.35 -0.05
C LEU A 71 -4.07 -0.91 0.77
N LEU A 72 -4.76 -1.11 1.90
CA LEU A 72 -4.55 -2.28 2.76
C LEU A 72 -4.86 -3.59 2.03
N ARG A 73 -6.00 -3.66 1.34
CA ARG A 73 -6.37 -4.84 0.53
C ARG A 73 -5.32 -5.13 -0.52
N THR A 74 -4.94 -4.13 -1.31
CA THR A 74 -3.95 -4.32 -2.38
C THR A 74 -2.63 -4.77 -1.79
N ALA A 75 -2.11 -4.01 -0.82
CA ALA A 75 -0.80 -4.20 -0.21
C ALA A 75 -0.58 -5.51 0.54
N HIS A 76 -1.64 -6.10 1.11
CA HIS A 76 -1.49 -7.19 2.06
C HIS A 76 -2.38 -8.41 1.76
N GLU A 77 -3.48 -8.23 1.05
CA GLU A 77 -4.37 -9.35 0.65
C GLU A 77 -4.10 -9.77 -0.79
N THR A 78 -3.92 -8.82 -1.72
CA THR A 78 -3.57 -9.13 -3.11
C THR A 78 -2.08 -9.46 -3.24
N PHE A 79 -1.20 -8.70 -2.57
CA PHE A 79 0.25 -8.91 -2.63
C PHE A 79 0.84 -9.34 -1.27
N PRO A 80 0.65 -10.59 -0.85
CA PRO A 80 0.93 -11.02 0.53
C PRO A 80 2.41 -10.98 0.92
N ASP A 81 3.33 -11.14 -0.04
CA ASP A 81 4.79 -11.08 0.21
C ASP A 81 5.38 -9.70 -0.11
N GLY A 82 4.57 -8.72 -0.52
CA GLY A 82 5.00 -7.39 -0.93
C GLY A 82 5.64 -7.33 -2.33
N PRO A 83 6.22 -6.18 -2.71
CA PRO A 83 6.73 -5.99 -4.07
C PRO A 83 7.93 -6.86 -4.38
N GLY A 84 8.03 -7.28 -5.65
CA GLY A 84 9.08 -8.19 -6.08
C GLY A 84 10.47 -7.55 -6.14
N ASN A 85 10.57 -6.22 -6.11
CA ASN A 85 11.82 -5.48 -6.25
C ASN A 85 12.14 -4.54 -5.08
N GLN A 86 11.44 -4.69 -3.95
CA GLN A 86 11.81 -4.05 -2.69
C GLN A 86 12.66 -5.02 -1.88
N GLU A 87 13.92 -4.67 -1.60
CA GLU A 87 14.90 -5.57 -0.95
C GLU A 87 14.36 -6.11 0.37
N ALA A 88 13.75 -5.26 1.20
CA ALA A 88 13.14 -5.66 2.47
C ALA A 88 12.04 -6.71 2.28
N ASN A 89 11.18 -6.56 1.26
CA ASN A 89 10.11 -7.51 0.96
C ASN A 89 10.65 -8.82 0.39
N VAL A 90 11.68 -8.76 -0.46
CA VAL A 90 12.38 -9.96 -0.95
C VAL A 90 13.02 -10.71 0.21
N TRP A 91 13.68 -10.00 1.12
CA TRP A 91 14.33 -10.59 2.28
C TRP A 91 13.33 -11.23 3.26
N MET A 92 12.34 -10.47 3.75
CA MET A 92 11.38 -10.97 4.74
C MET A 92 10.50 -12.12 4.21
N SER A 93 10.29 -12.18 2.89
CA SER A 93 9.55 -13.27 2.25
C SER A 93 10.43 -14.46 1.85
N GLY A 94 11.74 -14.43 2.13
CA GLY A 94 12.67 -15.47 1.70
C GLY A 94 12.80 -15.59 0.18
N GLY A 95 12.53 -14.51 -0.57
CA GLY A 95 12.58 -14.46 -2.03
C GLY A 95 11.24 -14.74 -2.73
N ARG A 96 10.16 -15.03 -1.99
CA ARG A 96 8.84 -15.28 -2.60
C ARG A 96 8.27 -14.05 -3.30
N SER A 97 8.48 -12.84 -2.78
CA SER A 97 7.98 -11.61 -3.44
C SER A 97 8.52 -11.48 -4.87
N TRP A 98 9.83 -11.70 -5.05
CA TRP A 98 10.47 -11.74 -6.36
C TRP A 98 9.89 -12.84 -7.24
N MET A 99 9.76 -14.07 -6.72
CA MET A 99 9.23 -15.18 -7.50
C MET A 99 7.78 -14.93 -7.94
N ARG A 100 6.93 -14.38 -7.08
CA ARG A 100 5.55 -14.02 -7.46
C ARG A 100 5.53 -12.98 -8.58
N LYS A 101 6.45 -11.99 -8.54
CA LYS A 101 6.62 -11.00 -9.62
C LYS A 101 7.06 -11.68 -10.93
N GLU A 102 7.99 -12.63 -10.88
CA GLU A 102 8.39 -13.41 -12.06
C GLU A 102 7.22 -14.24 -12.61
N MET A 103 6.46 -14.91 -11.74
CA MET A 103 5.24 -15.63 -12.13
C MET A 103 4.22 -14.69 -12.79
N CYS A 104 4.00 -13.50 -12.23
CA CYS A 104 3.10 -12.50 -12.79
C CYS A 104 3.51 -12.10 -14.20
N ARG A 105 4.80 -11.76 -14.41
CA ARG A 105 5.33 -11.36 -15.72
C ARG A 105 5.27 -12.46 -16.78
N THR A 106 5.28 -13.72 -16.38
CA THR A 106 5.06 -14.84 -17.31
C THR A 106 3.60 -15.08 -17.68
N ARG A 107 2.65 -14.55 -16.89
CA ARG A 107 1.20 -14.77 -17.08
C ARG A 107 0.45 -13.56 -17.63
N VAL A 108 0.96 -12.36 -17.36
CA VAL A 108 0.33 -11.10 -17.75
C VAL A 108 1.06 -10.56 -18.97
N ASP A 109 0.38 -10.62 -20.11
CA ASP A 109 0.77 -9.84 -21.28
C ASP A 109 0.42 -8.36 -21.01
N GLU A 110 1.37 -7.46 -21.27
CA GLU A 110 1.20 -6.01 -21.07
C GLU A 110 0.13 -5.41 -21.98
N HIS A 111 -0.14 -6.06 -23.11
CA HIS A 111 -1.20 -5.69 -24.05
C HIS A 111 -2.55 -6.35 -23.75
N ALA A 112 -2.62 -7.20 -22.71
CA ALA A 112 -3.87 -7.85 -22.30
C ALA A 112 -4.91 -6.83 -21.80
N SER A 113 -6.19 -7.20 -21.88
CA SER A 113 -7.26 -6.38 -21.33
C SER A 113 -7.11 -6.23 -19.81
N GLN A 114 -7.67 -5.16 -19.23
CA GLN A 114 -7.55 -4.91 -17.79
C GLN A 114 -8.03 -6.10 -16.94
N ASP A 115 -9.11 -6.79 -17.31
CA ASP A 115 -9.59 -7.97 -16.58
C ASP A 115 -8.60 -9.14 -16.65
N GLN A 116 -7.90 -9.33 -17.76
CA GLN A 116 -6.86 -10.34 -17.90
C GLN A 116 -5.61 -9.98 -17.07
N GLN A 117 -5.20 -8.70 -17.07
CA GLN A 117 -4.10 -8.23 -16.22
C GLN A 117 -4.42 -8.44 -14.74
N ILE A 118 -5.60 -8.00 -14.29
CA ILE A 118 -6.03 -8.19 -12.90
C ILE A 118 -6.14 -9.67 -12.56
N LYS A 119 -6.62 -10.53 -13.47
CA LYS A 119 -6.65 -11.98 -13.25
C LYS A 119 -5.25 -12.53 -12.98
N GLY A 120 -4.26 -12.26 -13.84
CA GLY A 120 -2.90 -12.77 -13.66
C GLY A 120 -2.23 -12.23 -12.39
N ILE A 121 -2.44 -10.96 -12.07
CA ILE A 121 -1.98 -10.35 -10.81
C ILE A 121 -2.62 -11.06 -9.61
N LYS A 122 -3.94 -11.25 -9.61
CA LYS A 122 -4.68 -11.86 -8.49
C LYS A 122 -4.35 -13.32 -8.30
N GLU A 123 -4.08 -14.08 -9.36
CA GLU A 123 -3.65 -15.49 -9.28
C GLU A 123 -2.23 -15.63 -8.72
N THR A 124 -1.31 -14.74 -9.09
CA THR A 124 0.10 -14.86 -8.68
C THR A 124 0.40 -14.16 -7.36
N GLY A 125 -0.33 -13.09 -7.06
CA GLY A 125 -0.10 -12.23 -5.91
C GLY A 125 1.24 -11.49 -5.94
N GLY A 126 1.79 -11.23 -7.13
CA GLY A 126 3.10 -10.59 -7.31
C GLY A 126 3.11 -9.53 -8.39
N GLY A 127 4.10 -8.66 -8.32
CA GLY A 127 4.28 -7.54 -9.23
C GLY A 127 5.22 -6.47 -8.67
N ASN A 128 5.41 -5.42 -9.44
CA ASN A 128 6.11 -4.19 -9.08
C ASN A 128 5.11 -3.01 -9.10
N CYS A 129 5.61 -1.77 -9.05
CA CYS A 129 4.78 -0.57 -9.01
C CYS A 129 3.68 -0.51 -10.09
N GLY A 130 3.96 -1.02 -11.30
CA GLY A 130 3.00 -1.10 -12.40
C GLY A 130 1.76 -1.93 -12.07
N GLU A 131 1.94 -3.18 -11.63
CA GLU A 131 0.85 -4.09 -11.26
C GLU A 131 0.09 -3.61 -10.02
N TYR A 132 0.81 -3.03 -9.06
CA TYR A 132 0.22 -2.42 -7.86
C TYR A 132 -0.70 -1.26 -8.24
N ALA A 133 -0.21 -0.32 -9.05
CA ALA A 133 -0.99 0.82 -9.54
C ALA A 133 -2.17 0.38 -10.42
N THR A 134 -1.98 -0.61 -11.30
CA THR A 134 -3.08 -1.20 -12.10
C THR A 134 -4.17 -1.77 -11.21
N THR A 135 -3.80 -2.47 -10.13
CA THR A 135 -4.76 -3.06 -9.18
C THR A 135 -5.53 -1.99 -8.42
N VAL A 136 -4.84 -0.98 -7.88
CA VAL A 136 -5.47 0.16 -7.18
C VAL A 136 -6.42 0.92 -8.10
N PHE A 137 -5.98 1.21 -9.33
CA PHE A 137 -6.76 1.94 -10.31
C PHE A 137 -8.06 1.19 -10.64
N ALA A 138 -7.97 -0.12 -10.88
CA ALA A 138 -9.13 -0.96 -11.16
C ALA A 138 -10.07 -1.11 -9.93
N GLU A 139 -9.56 -1.20 -8.70
CA GLU A 139 -10.39 -1.18 -7.48
C GLU A 139 -11.15 0.14 -7.35
N LEU A 140 -10.50 1.29 -7.59
CA LEU A 140 -11.14 2.60 -7.53
C LEU A 140 -12.19 2.79 -8.65
N GLN A 141 -11.95 2.26 -9.85
CA GLN A 141 -12.96 2.21 -10.92
C GLN A 141 -14.21 1.42 -10.54
N ARG A 142 -14.11 0.46 -9.63
CA ARG A 142 -15.26 -0.33 -9.15
C ARG A 142 -16.01 0.35 -8.01
N THR A 143 -15.66 1.57 -7.67
CA THR A 143 -16.35 2.40 -6.66
C THR A 143 -17.01 3.60 -7.32
N GLN A 144 -17.98 4.22 -6.63
CA GLN A 144 -18.59 5.47 -7.08
C GLN A 144 -17.52 6.56 -7.06
N ARG A 145 -17.25 7.18 -8.21
CA ARG A 145 -16.21 8.19 -8.36
C ARG A 145 -16.85 9.57 -8.45
N ASN A 146 -16.66 10.35 -7.39
CA ASN A 146 -17.06 11.77 -7.33
C ASN A 146 -15.88 12.71 -7.59
N THR A 147 -14.75 12.17 -8.02
CA THR A 147 -13.55 12.86 -8.52
C THR A 147 -12.84 11.93 -9.51
N PRO A 148 -12.04 12.47 -10.45
CA PRO A 148 -11.24 11.64 -11.33
C PRO A 148 -10.23 10.80 -10.55
N VAL A 149 -9.86 9.66 -11.12
CA VAL A 149 -8.78 8.80 -10.63
C VAL A 149 -7.75 8.69 -11.76
N LEU A 150 -6.50 8.95 -11.42
CA LEU A 150 -5.40 9.07 -12.36
C LEU A 150 -4.34 8.02 -12.01
N LYS A 151 -4.08 7.08 -12.92
CA LYS A 151 -2.86 6.26 -12.86
C LYS A 151 -1.74 7.08 -13.49
N VAL A 152 -0.63 7.18 -12.78
CA VAL A 152 0.47 8.05 -13.20
C VAL A 152 1.81 7.34 -13.13
N LEU A 153 2.78 7.88 -13.86
CA LEU A 153 4.18 7.50 -13.84
C LEU A 153 4.99 8.67 -13.26
N GLU A 154 5.41 8.52 -12.01
CA GLU A 154 6.28 9.44 -11.29
C GLU A 154 7.74 9.21 -11.69
N SER A 155 8.47 10.31 -11.95
CA SER A 155 9.88 10.28 -12.39
C SER A 155 10.16 9.34 -13.57
N TYR A 156 9.17 9.13 -14.45
CA TYR A 156 9.22 8.19 -15.59
C TYR A 156 9.56 6.72 -15.22
N ALA A 157 9.50 6.34 -13.94
CA ALA A 157 9.96 5.03 -13.48
C ALA A 157 9.05 4.37 -12.44
N HIS A 158 8.22 5.14 -11.72
CA HIS A 158 7.41 4.63 -10.62
C HIS A 158 5.91 4.83 -10.88
N SER A 159 5.14 3.75 -10.94
CA SER A 159 3.70 3.83 -11.17
C SER A 159 2.93 3.90 -9.84
N LEU A 160 2.00 4.86 -9.74
CA LEU A 160 1.10 5.00 -8.59
C LEU A 160 -0.27 5.54 -9.03
N VAL A 161 -1.20 5.71 -8.08
CA VAL A 161 -2.53 6.26 -8.35
C VAL A 161 -2.79 7.52 -7.54
N ILE A 162 -3.40 8.52 -8.17
CA ILE A 162 -3.86 9.76 -7.55
C ILE A 162 -5.39 9.86 -7.69
N VAL A 163 -6.09 10.14 -6.59
CA VAL A 163 -7.54 10.42 -6.57
C VAL A 163 -7.76 11.92 -6.45
N GLY A 164 -8.46 12.51 -7.42
CA GLY A 164 -8.53 13.95 -7.63
C GLY A 164 -7.55 14.40 -8.72
N ASP A 165 -7.58 15.69 -9.05
CA ASP A 165 -6.68 16.30 -10.02
C ASP A 165 -5.70 17.24 -9.31
N TRP A 166 -4.43 16.86 -9.26
CA TRP A 166 -3.39 17.66 -8.60
C TRP A 166 -3.08 18.96 -9.34
N ARG A 167 -3.56 19.12 -10.58
CA ARG A 167 -3.36 20.32 -11.40
C ARG A 167 -4.38 21.41 -11.08
N ASP A 168 -5.44 21.08 -10.32
CA ASP A 168 -6.37 22.08 -9.82
C ASP A 168 -5.69 22.95 -8.76
N HIS A 169 -5.59 24.25 -9.03
CA HIS A 169 -4.97 25.21 -8.12
C HIS A 169 -5.68 25.35 -6.77
N ASN A 170 -6.97 25.00 -6.68
CA ASN A 170 -7.74 25.17 -5.44
C ASN A 170 -7.64 23.95 -4.51
N THR A 171 -7.45 22.76 -5.07
CA THR A 171 -7.56 21.50 -4.32
C THR A 171 -6.42 20.52 -4.58
N GLY A 172 -5.50 20.86 -5.49
CA GLY A 172 -4.51 19.94 -6.05
C GLY A 172 -3.56 19.36 -5.01
N ASP A 173 -3.13 20.17 -4.03
CA ASP A 173 -2.31 19.69 -2.92
C ASP A 173 -3.03 18.66 -2.03
N HIS A 174 -4.37 18.66 -2.05
CA HIS A 174 -5.24 17.71 -1.35
C HIS A 174 -5.73 16.54 -2.23
N ALA A 175 -5.27 16.44 -3.48
CA ALA A 175 -5.42 15.19 -4.24
C ALA A 175 -4.73 14.06 -3.48
N ILE A 176 -5.29 12.85 -3.53
CA ILE A 176 -4.91 11.76 -2.63
C ILE A 176 -4.02 10.78 -3.36
N VAL A 177 -2.82 10.55 -2.84
CA VAL A 177 -1.85 9.59 -3.37
C VAL A 177 -2.08 8.22 -2.73
N VAL A 178 -2.19 7.19 -3.58
CA VAL A 178 -2.36 5.79 -3.19
C VAL A 178 -1.25 4.97 -3.82
N ASP A 179 -0.28 4.58 -2.99
CA ASP A 179 0.90 3.84 -3.42
C ASP A 179 1.16 2.65 -2.48
N PRO A 180 0.72 1.43 -2.85
CA PRO A 180 0.95 0.23 -2.05
C PRO A 180 2.33 -0.42 -2.30
N TRP A 181 3.15 0.11 -3.21
CA TRP A 181 4.48 -0.45 -3.53
C TRP A 181 5.56 -0.06 -2.52
N GLN A 182 5.33 0.96 -1.70
CA GLN A 182 6.28 1.40 -0.68
C GLN A 182 6.45 0.34 0.43
N GLY A 183 7.63 0.31 1.05
CA GLY A 183 7.92 -0.59 2.17
C GLY A 183 6.95 -0.41 3.34
N LEU A 184 6.84 0.84 3.82
CA LEU A 184 5.82 1.29 4.76
C LEU A 184 4.76 2.12 4.01
N LYS A 185 3.50 1.83 4.30
CA LYS A 185 2.39 2.24 3.44
C LYS A 185 1.53 3.30 4.11
N LYS A 186 1.22 4.35 3.36
CA LYS A 186 0.37 5.44 3.80
C LYS A 186 -0.37 6.09 2.63
N VAL A 187 -1.66 6.31 2.82
CA VAL A 187 -2.41 7.25 1.98
C VAL A 187 -2.08 8.67 2.45
N HIS A 188 -1.69 9.53 1.51
CA HIS A 188 -1.28 10.90 1.82
C HIS A 188 -1.77 11.88 0.76
N THR A 189 -1.70 13.17 1.04
CA THR A 189 -2.07 14.19 0.05
C THR A 189 -0.91 14.46 -0.91
N TYR A 190 -1.20 14.97 -2.09
CA TYR A 190 -0.22 15.19 -3.16
C TYR A 190 0.89 16.16 -2.75
N GLY A 191 0.58 17.15 -1.91
CA GLY A 191 1.56 18.08 -1.35
C GLY A 191 2.60 17.43 -0.41
N GLU A 192 2.34 16.22 0.10
CA GLU A 192 3.24 15.51 1.01
C GLU A 192 4.16 14.48 0.34
N ARG A 193 4.12 14.39 -0.99
CA ARG A 193 4.97 13.44 -1.73
C ARG A 193 6.44 13.68 -1.43
N SER A 194 7.20 12.60 -1.28
CA SER A 194 8.66 12.67 -1.18
C SER A 194 9.32 13.05 -2.50
N VAL A 195 8.66 12.73 -3.62
CA VAL A 195 9.11 13.07 -4.98
C VAL A 195 8.28 14.24 -5.49
N THR A 196 8.92 15.36 -5.80
CA THR A 196 8.25 16.59 -6.22
C THR A 196 8.10 16.72 -7.74
N ALA A 197 8.76 15.85 -8.51
CA ALA A 197 8.61 15.81 -9.96
C ALA A 197 7.14 15.63 -10.36
N THR A 198 6.71 16.39 -11.36
CA THR A 198 5.36 16.28 -11.91
C THR A 198 5.20 14.92 -12.60
N PRO A 199 4.23 14.10 -12.18
CA PRO A 199 4.05 12.78 -12.76
C PRO A 199 3.32 12.85 -14.10
N LEU A 200 3.56 11.87 -14.97
CA LEU A 200 2.88 11.71 -16.26
C LEU A 200 1.59 10.90 -16.07
N VAL A 201 0.45 11.40 -16.54
CA VAL A 201 -0.80 10.59 -16.57
C VAL A 201 -0.68 9.49 -17.60
N THR A 202 -0.88 8.23 -17.19
CA THR A 202 -0.88 7.07 -18.09
C THR A 202 -2.27 6.48 -18.30
N ALA A 203 -3.20 6.70 -17.36
CA ALA A 203 -4.61 6.35 -17.53
C ALA A 203 -5.50 7.23 -16.65
N THR A 204 -6.72 7.48 -17.12
CA THR A 204 -7.72 8.29 -16.43
C THR A 204 -9.03 7.54 -16.33
N ALA A 205 -9.59 7.47 -15.12
CA ALA A 205 -10.98 7.13 -14.91
C ALA A 205 -11.71 8.39 -14.46
N LEU A 206 -12.59 8.89 -15.32
CA LEU A 206 -13.40 10.07 -15.02
C LEU A 206 -14.42 9.75 -13.92
N GLU A 207 -15.00 10.82 -13.39
CA GLU A 207 -16.15 10.77 -12.50
C GLU A 207 -17.27 9.94 -13.11
N GLY A 208 -18.02 9.24 -12.26
CA GLY A 208 -19.16 8.46 -12.71
C GLY A 208 -19.42 7.22 -11.87
N ALA A 209 -20.36 6.44 -12.39
CA ALA A 209 -20.81 5.20 -11.76
C ALA A 209 -19.66 4.16 -11.66
N PRO A 210 -19.76 3.22 -10.69
CA PRO A 210 -18.87 2.08 -10.62
C PRO A 210 -18.82 1.30 -11.94
N GLU A 211 -17.63 0.87 -12.34
CA GLU A 211 -17.42 -0.09 -13.43
C GLU A 211 -18.05 -1.44 -13.05
N ARG A 212 -18.92 -1.97 -13.92
CA ARG A 212 -19.74 -3.17 -13.63
C ARG A 212 -19.33 -4.40 -14.43
N SER A 213 -18.14 -4.43 -15.03
CA SER A 213 -17.62 -5.61 -15.72
C SER A 213 -17.66 -6.89 -14.87
N GLY A 214 -18.43 -7.88 -15.34
CA GLY A 214 -18.53 -9.20 -14.71
C GLY A 214 -17.20 -9.97 -14.72
N LYS A 215 -16.41 -9.83 -15.80
CA LYS A 215 -15.06 -10.42 -15.91
C LYS A 215 -14.11 -9.82 -14.88
N LEU A 216 -14.12 -8.50 -14.74
CA LEU A 216 -13.31 -7.81 -13.74
C LEU A 216 -13.73 -8.22 -12.32
N LYS A 217 -15.04 -8.36 -12.06
CA LYS A 217 -15.55 -8.89 -10.79
C LYS A 217 -15.06 -10.30 -10.50
N ALA A 218 -15.06 -11.18 -11.49
CA ALA A 218 -14.53 -12.53 -11.33
C ALA A 218 -13.02 -12.52 -11.05
N ALA A 219 -12.25 -11.69 -11.76
CA ALA A 219 -10.81 -11.55 -11.55
C ALA A 219 -10.47 -11.12 -10.12
N PHE A 220 -11.17 -10.12 -9.57
CA PHE A 220 -10.98 -9.66 -8.19
C PHE A 220 -11.38 -10.68 -7.12
N ALA A 221 -12.23 -11.67 -7.45
CA ALA A 221 -12.61 -12.73 -6.52
C ALA A 221 -11.53 -13.82 -6.36
N LEU A 222 -10.52 -13.83 -7.24
CA LEU A 222 -9.41 -14.77 -7.16
C LEU A 222 -8.52 -14.48 -5.95
N LYS A 223 -7.89 -15.55 -5.45
CA LYS A 223 -6.91 -15.49 -4.36
C LYS A 223 -5.50 -15.70 -4.93
N PRO A 224 -4.49 -15.06 -4.33
CA PRO A 224 -3.10 -15.28 -4.73
C PRO A 224 -2.68 -16.72 -4.45
N ALA A 225 -1.77 -17.22 -5.27
CA ALA A 225 -1.13 -18.53 -5.14
C ALA A 225 -0.66 -18.75 -3.70
N ALA A 226 -0.86 -19.97 -3.18
CA ALA A 226 -0.44 -20.32 -1.84
C ALA A 226 1.10 -20.28 -1.71
N ARG A 227 1.62 -20.20 -0.48
CA ARG A 227 3.08 -20.12 -0.27
C ARG A 227 3.79 -21.36 -0.81
N GLU A 228 3.15 -22.52 -0.62
CA GLU A 228 3.64 -23.83 -1.03
C GLU A 228 3.74 -23.95 -2.56
N GLU A 229 2.80 -23.33 -3.29
CA GLU A 229 2.83 -23.26 -4.74
C GLU A 229 4.03 -22.43 -5.22
N VAL A 230 4.24 -21.24 -4.62
CA VAL A 230 5.39 -20.39 -4.96
C VAL A 230 6.70 -21.08 -4.63
N ASP A 231 6.80 -21.76 -3.49
CA ASP A 231 8.00 -22.53 -3.11
C ASP A 231 8.27 -23.69 -4.06
N ALA A 232 7.23 -24.33 -4.61
CA ALA A 232 7.38 -25.34 -5.65
C ALA A 232 7.96 -24.74 -6.94
N VAL A 233 7.53 -23.54 -7.34
CA VAL A 233 8.12 -22.83 -8.48
C VAL A 233 9.57 -22.45 -8.23
N ILE A 234 9.92 -22.00 -7.01
CA ILE A 234 11.31 -21.72 -6.63
C ILE A 234 12.17 -22.98 -6.80
N ARG A 235 11.76 -24.11 -6.22
CA ARG A 235 12.46 -25.39 -6.36
C ARG A 235 12.70 -25.77 -7.82
N ALA A 236 11.65 -25.66 -8.64
CA ALA A 236 11.71 -26.03 -10.05
C ALA A 236 12.62 -25.12 -10.88
N LYS A 237 12.65 -23.81 -10.60
CA LYS A 237 13.40 -22.83 -11.40
C LYS A 237 14.86 -22.67 -11.00
N THR A 238 15.19 -22.84 -9.72
CA THR A 238 16.50 -22.39 -9.20
C THR A 238 17.32 -23.50 -8.55
N GLY A 239 16.74 -24.69 -8.37
CA GLY A 239 17.37 -25.78 -7.63
C GLY A 239 17.53 -25.51 -6.13
N SER A 240 17.09 -24.34 -5.62
CA SER A 240 17.00 -24.06 -4.19
C SER A 240 15.95 -24.95 -3.55
N SER A 241 16.18 -25.45 -2.34
CA SER A 241 15.22 -26.33 -1.64
C SER A 241 13.89 -25.63 -1.32
N SER A 242 13.88 -24.31 -1.12
CA SER A 242 12.68 -23.48 -0.93
C SER A 242 13.02 -21.98 -0.98
N SER A 243 12.02 -21.13 -0.71
CA SER A 243 12.27 -19.79 -0.18
C SER A 243 13.07 -19.83 1.14
N GLY A 244 13.81 -18.76 1.42
CA GLY A 244 14.60 -18.59 2.63
C GLY A 244 15.68 -17.52 2.47
N PRO A 245 16.44 -17.22 3.54
CA PRO A 245 17.44 -16.15 3.52
C PRO A 245 18.52 -16.34 2.43
N TRP A 246 18.94 -17.58 2.17
CA TRP A 246 19.93 -17.86 1.13
C TRP A 246 19.39 -17.51 -0.26
N PHE A 247 18.17 -17.95 -0.59
CA PHE A 247 17.56 -17.64 -1.88
C PHE A 247 17.28 -16.15 -2.05
N ALA A 248 16.71 -15.50 -1.03
CA ALA A 248 16.53 -14.06 -1.02
C ALA A 248 17.86 -13.31 -1.26
N ARG A 249 18.93 -13.77 -0.60
CA ARG A 249 20.25 -13.16 -0.72
C ARG A 249 20.79 -13.20 -2.14
N SER A 250 20.69 -14.37 -2.78
CA SER A 250 21.10 -14.59 -4.17
C SER A 250 20.28 -13.71 -5.13
N VAL A 251 18.96 -13.69 -4.97
CA VAL A 251 18.06 -12.84 -5.78
C VAL A 251 18.44 -11.37 -5.69
N ILE A 252 18.61 -10.81 -4.48
CA ILE A 252 18.97 -9.40 -4.29
C ILE A 252 20.32 -9.09 -4.94
N ARG A 253 21.32 -9.94 -4.75
CA ARG A 253 22.67 -9.75 -5.31
C ARG A 253 22.67 -9.79 -6.83
N GLU A 254 22.02 -10.78 -7.42
CA GLU A 254 22.01 -11.02 -8.87
C GLU A 254 21.18 -10.00 -9.64
N ASN A 255 20.23 -9.34 -8.96
CA ASN A 255 19.30 -8.40 -9.57
C ASN A 255 19.47 -6.97 -9.03
N LYS A 256 20.63 -6.63 -8.47
CA LYS A 256 20.86 -5.36 -7.75
C LYS A 256 20.47 -4.12 -8.56
N ALA A 257 20.66 -4.13 -9.88
CA ALA A 257 20.33 -3.02 -10.78
C ALA A 257 18.84 -2.66 -10.84
N VAL A 258 17.95 -3.58 -10.42
CA VAL A 258 16.49 -3.37 -10.44
C VAL A 258 15.87 -3.46 -9.04
N MET A 259 16.70 -3.53 -7.99
CA MET A 259 16.28 -3.60 -6.60
C MET A 259 16.25 -2.21 -5.96
N PHE A 260 15.28 -2.00 -5.08
CA PHE A 260 15.05 -0.75 -4.36
C PHE A 260 14.83 -1.02 -2.87
N ASP A 261 15.06 -0.03 -2.02
CA ASP A 261 14.60 -0.03 -0.62
C ASP A 261 13.92 1.30 -0.31
N GLN A 262 12.80 1.56 -0.99
CA GLN A 262 12.04 2.79 -0.76
C GLN A 262 11.10 2.61 0.43
N VAL A 263 11.41 3.35 1.51
CA VAL A 263 10.69 3.25 2.78
C VAL A 263 9.26 3.76 2.65
N ALA A 264 9.08 4.94 2.05
CA ALA A 264 7.80 5.61 1.94
C ALA A 264 7.79 6.54 0.72
N GLY A 265 6.59 6.78 0.18
CA GLY A 265 6.34 7.78 -0.88
C GLY A 265 5.99 9.17 -0.34
N THR A 266 6.01 9.35 0.98
CA THR A 266 5.67 10.59 1.69
C THR A 266 6.84 11.08 2.52
N GLN A 267 6.87 12.38 2.80
CA GLN A 267 7.83 13.01 3.70
C GLN A 267 7.60 12.62 5.17
N ASN A 268 6.39 12.22 5.56
CA ASN A 268 6.10 11.85 6.95
C ASN A 268 4.97 10.80 7.08
N LEU A 269 5.31 9.65 7.63
CA LEU A 269 4.39 8.54 7.89
C LEU A 269 3.38 8.83 9.01
N HIS A 270 3.62 9.85 9.83
CA HIS A 270 2.84 10.20 11.02
C HIS A 270 1.98 11.47 10.87
N THR A 271 2.04 12.21 9.76
CA THR A 271 1.10 13.33 9.54
C THR A 271 -0.34 12.85 9.70
N VAL A 272 -1.11 13.57 10.51
CA VAL A 272 -2.54 13.31 10.75
C VAL A 272 -3.38 14.20 9.86
N TYR A 273 -4.44 13.65 9.29
CA TYR A 273 -5.47 14.44 8.60
C TYR A 273 -6.65 14.63 9.54
N ARG A 274 -7.19 15.84 9.58
CA ARG A 274 -8.35 16.19 10.41
C ARG A 274 -9.44 16.82 9.54
N ASP A 275 -10.67 16.37 9.71
CA ASP A 275 -11.84 16.99 9.08
C ASP A 275 -12.53 18.03 9.99
N PRO A 276 -13.47 18.86 9.48
CA PRO A 276 -14.14 19.88 10.30
C PRO A 276 -14.99 19.32 11.44
N SER A 277 -15.34 18.02 11.40
CA SER A 277 -16.05 17.35 12.49
C SER A 277 -15.11 16.84 13.60
N GLY A 278 -13.80 16.95 13.40
CA GLY A 278 -12.77 16.51 14.35
C GLY A 278 -12.37 15.04 14.18
N ARG A 279 -12.78 14.36 13.10
CA ARG A 279 -12.27 13.01 12.81
C ARG A 279 -10.80 13.11 12.42
N GLU A 280 -10.00 12.17 12.93
CA GLU A 280 -8.55 12.12 12.72
C GLU A 280 -8.06 10.75 12.29
N SER A 281 -7.06 10.74 11.41
CA SER A 281 -6.34 9.52 11.02
C SER A 281 -5.03 9.89 10.32
N ALA A 282 -3.98 9.08 10.52
CA ALA A 282 -2.75 9.17 9.74
C ALA A 282 -2.76 8.26 8.48
N PHE A 283 -3.78 7.41 8.34
CA PHE A 283 -3.96 6.45 7.23
C PHE A 283 -2.70 5.61 6.92
N ASN A 284 -2.03 5.15 7.98
CA ASN A 284 -0.73 4.46 7.93
C ASN A 284 -0.79 3.07 8.58
N SER A 285 -1.96 2.41 8.56
CA SER A 285 -2.13 1.10 9.20
C SER A 285 -1.38 -0.01 8.47
N LEU A 286 -0.97 -1.04 9.21
CA LEU A 286 -0.30 -2.23 8.69
C LEU A 286 -0.65 -3.48 9.51
N PRO A 287 -0.50 -4.71 8.98
CA PRO A 287 -0.69 -5.93 9.75
C PRO A 287 0.23 -5.95 10.97
N SER A 288 -0.28 -6.42 12.12
CA SER A 288 0.41 -6.30 13.42
C SER A 288 1.88 -6.80 13.44
N SER A 289 2.21 -7.84 12.67
CA SER A 289 3.58 -8.40 12.60
C SER A 289 4.44 -7.79 11.49
N TYR A 290 3.87 -6.97 10.60
CA TYR A 290 4.58 -6.50 9.41
C TYR A 290 5.72 -5.54 9.74
N LEU A 291 5.51 -4.62 10.69
CA LEU A 291 6.51 -3.60 11.03
C LEU A 291 7.81 -4.24 11.52
N GLU A 292 7.70 -5.17 12.48
CA GLU A 292 8.85 -5.87 13.04
C GLU A 292 9.60 -6.64 11.95
N SER A 293 8.89 -7.44 11.15
CA SER A 293 9.52 -8.20 10.05
C SER A 293 10.18 -7.29 8.99
N TYR A 294 9.58 -6.13 8.71
CA TYR A 294 10.14 -5.15 7.78
C TYR A 294 11.42 -4.51 8.33
N LEU A 295 11.42 -4.08 9.60
CA LEU A 295 12.58 -3.47 10.23
C LEU A 295 13.74 -4.48 10.38
N ASP A 296 13.44 -5.72 10.78
CA ASP A 296 14.43 -6.80 10.87
C ASP A 296 15.07 -7.10 9.50
N ALA A 297 14.26 -7.11 8.44
CA ALA A 297 14.76 -7.31 7.08
C ALA A 297 15.71 -6.18 6.67
N ARG A 298 15.39 -4.94 7.00
CA ARG A 298 16.25 -3.79 6.70
C ARG A 298 17.55 -3.83 7.49
N ASP A 299 17.50 -4.14 8.78
CA ASP A 299 18.69 -4.32 9.61
C ASP A 299 19.60 -5.44 9.03
N ALA A 300 19.01 -6.53 8.54
CA ALA A 300 19.74 -7.61 7.91
C ALA A 300 20.37 -7.19 6.58
N ILE A 301 19.65 -6.42 5.76
CA ILE A 301 20.17 -5.91 4.47
C ILE A 301 21.36 -4.97 4.71
N VAL A 302 21.24 -4.02 5.63
CA VAL A 302 22.34 -3.10 5.98
C VAL A 302 23.55 -3.89 6.47
N LYS A 303 23.39 -4.92 7.29
CA LYS A 303 24.52 -5.73 7.78
C LYS A 303 25.19 -6.60 6.71
N ASN A 304 24.44 -7.07 5.71
CA ASN A 304 24.92 -8.06 4.74
C ASN A 304 25.34 -7.46 3.38
N TYR A 305 24.99 -6.18 3.12
CA TYR A 305 25.20 -5.52 1.83
C TYR A 305 25.73 -4.09 1.90
N ALA A 306 25.98 -3.54 3.10
CA ALA A 306 26.74 -2.29 3.25
C ALA A 306 28.24 -2.51 3.05
#